data_AF-A0A4Q3IT70-F1
#
_entry.id   AF-A0A4Q3IT70-F1
#
_cell.length_a   1.000
_cell.length_b   1.000
_cell.length_c   1.000
_cell.angle_alpha   90.00
_cell.angle_beta   90.00
_cell.angle_gamma   90.00
#
_symmetry.space_group_name_H-M   'P 1'
#
loop_
_entity.id
_entity.type
_entity.pdbx_description
1 polymer ?
#
loop_
_entity_poly.entity_id
_entity_poly.type
_entity_poly.pdbx_seq_one_letter_code
_entity_poly.pdbx_strand_id
1 'polypeptide(L)'
;MSRADDTSPPAPVTVLLLARSAITAPPLKEMERLRGLLATRPGVHEAVFAFSEQGSPSLRHALDQLIASGCERLVILPMLIPA
;
A
#
# COMPACT_ATOMS: atom_id res chain seq x y z
N MET A 1 27.73 10.25 24.56
CA MET A 1 27.51 9.27 23.47
C MET A 1 26.31 9.74 22.67
N SER A 2 26.53 10.58 21.66
CA SER A 2 25.47 11.14 20.83
C SER A 2 25.17 10.12 19.73
N ARG A 3 23.95 9.57 19.69
CA ARG A 3 23.43 8.96 18.47
C ARG A 3 23.37 10.09 17.45
N ALA A 4 24.29 10.11 16.50
CA ALA A 4 24.08 10.87 15.29
C ALA A 4 22.76 10.36 14.71
N ASP A 5 21.78 11.25 14.56
CA ASP A 5 20.64 10.98 13.70
C ASP A 5 21.21 10.53 12.36
N ASP A 6 20.92 9.30 11.99
CA ASP A 6 21.23 8.75 10.67
C ASP A 6 20.32 9.48 9.68
N THR A 7 20.77 10.66 9.24
CA THR A 7 20.08 11.56 8.30
C THR A 7 19.98 11.00 6.89
N SER A 8 20.20 9.70 6.70
CA SER A 8 19.86 9.02 5.46
C SER A 8 18.33 9.04 5.31
N PRO A 9 17.77 9.48 4.16
CA PRO A 9 16.34 9.37 3.94
C PRO A 9 15.96 7.88 4.10
N PRO A 10 14.87 7.57 4.83
CA PRO A 10 14.48 6.19 5.06
C PRO A 10 14.36 5.47 3.72
N ALA A 11 14.88 4.24 3.65
CA ALA A 11 14.84 3.44 2.43
C ALA A 11 13.41 3.42 1.85
N PRO A 12 13.25 3.57 0.53
CA PRO A 12 11.95 3.56 -0.13
C PRO A 12 11.10 2.37 0.31
N VAL A 13 9.80 2.59 0.49
CA VAL A 13 8.88 1.58 1.03
C VAL A 13 7.83 1.17 0.01
N THR A 14 7.40 -0.09 0.06
CA THR A 14 6.18 -0.51 -0.63
C THR A 14 4.98 -0.19 0.26
N VAL A 15 3.96 0.44 -0.31
CA VAL A 15 2.72 0.81 0.38
C VAL A 15 1.56 -0.03 -0.14
N LEU A 16 0.85 -0.70 0.76
CA LEU A 16 -0.39 -1.42 0.45
C LEU A 16 -1.58 -0.67 1.04
N LEU A 17 -2.42 -0.10 0.17
CA LEU A 17 -3.71 0.46 0.55
C LEU A 17 -4.69 -0.68 0.82
N LEU A 18 -5.19 -0.80 2.06
CA LEU A 18 -6.10 -1.86 2.45
C LEU A 18 -7.51 -1.31 2.64
N ALA A 19 -8.41 -1.65 1.73
CA ALA A 19 -9.83 -1.41 1.90
C ALA A 19 -10.54 -2.68 2.37
N ARG A 20 -11.72 -2.52 2.99
CA ARG A 20 -12.54 -3.67 3.40
C ARG A 20 -13.08 -4.41 2.17
N SER A 21 -13.80 -3.68 1.32
CA SER A 21 -14.46 -4.24 0.15
C SER A 21 -14.59 -3.21 -0.99
N ALA A 22 -14.61 -3.70 -2.23
CA ALA A 22 -15.08 -3.00 -3.42
C ALA A 22 -15.83 -3.98 -4.32
N ILE A 23 -17.15 -3.85 -4.36
CA ILE A 23 -18.04 -4.72 -5.16
C ILE A 23 -18.68 -3.98 -6.34
N THR A 24 -18.36 -2.70 -6.51
CA THR A 24 -18.83 -1.85 -7.61
C THR A 24 -17.64 -1.11 -8.24
N ALA A 25 -17.86 -0.54 -9.43
CA ALA A 25 -16.82 0.18 -10.16
C ALA A 25 -16.29 1.46 -9.46
N PRO A 26 -17.12 2.30 -8.79
CA PRO A 26 -16.59 3.54 -8.20
C PRO A 26 -15.55 3.34 -7.10
N PRO A 27 -15.73 2.45 -6.09
CA PRO A 27 -14.70 2.17 -5.10
C PRO A 27 -13.41 1.62 -5.72
N LEU A 28 -13.51 0.77 -6.74
CA LEU A 28 -12.33 0.24 -7.43
C LEU A 28 -11.54 1.36 -8.14
N LYS A 29 -12.24 2.22 -8.90
CA LYS A 29 -11.63 3.39 -9.56
C LYS A 29 -10.95 4.31 -8.56
N GLU A 30 -11.53 4.47 -7.37
CA GLU A 30 -10.93 5.28 -6.32
C GLU A 30 -9.64 4.65 -5.78
N MET A 31 -9.61 3.33 -5.55
CA MET A 31 -8.39 2.63 -5.14
C MET A 31 -7.28 2.71 -6.21
N GLU A 32 -7.63 2.59 -7.49
CA GLU A 32 -6.71 2.79 -8.61
C GLU A 32 -6.13 4.20 -8.62
N ARG A 33 -6.98 5.22 -8.42
CA ARG A 33 -6.59 6.62 -8.35
C ARG A 33 -5.64 6.87 -7.18
N LEU A 34 -5.98 6.38 -5.99
CA LEU A 34 -5.17 6.53 -4.78
C LEU A 34 -3.80 5.84 -4.90
N ARG A 35 -3.77 4.63 -5.48
CA ARG A 35 -2.53 3.91 -5.81
C ARG A 35 -1.65 4.73 -6.74
N GLY A 36 -2.23 5.28 -7.82
CA GLY A 36 -1.53 6.14 -8.76
C GLY A 36 -0.93 7.38 -8.10
N LEU A 37 -1.68 8.04 -7.20
CA LEU A 37 -1.17 9.19 -6.45
C LEU A 37 -0.03 8.82 -5.50
N LEU A 38 -0.13 7.69 -4.78
CA LEU A 38 0.92 7.25 -3.86
C LEU A 38 2.21 6.86 -4.58
N ALA A 39 2.11 6.24 -5.74
CA ALA A 39 3.29 5.84 -6.54
C ALA A 39 4.16 7.05 -6.96
N THR A 40 3.62 8.26 -6.94
CA THR A 40 4.37 9.50 -7.25
C THR A 40 5.04 10.15 -6.04
N ARG A 41 4.83 9.62 -4.82
CA ARG A 41 5.34 10.24 -3.59
C ARG A 41 6.81 9.89 -3.37
N PRO A 42 7.67 10.88 -3.00
CA PRO A 42 9.03 10.60 -2.58
C PRO A 42 9.07 9.59 -1.43
N GLY A 43 9.98 8.60 -1.53
CA GLY A 43 10.11 7.54 -0.53
C GLY A 43 9.15 6.36 -0.71
N VAL A 44 8.25 6.38 -1.70
CA VAL A 44 7.46 5.21 -2.08
C VAL A 44 8.17 4.48 -3.22
N HIS A 45 8.56 3.23 -2.99
CA HIS A 45 9.11 2.34 -4.01
C HIS A 45 8.02 1.85 -4.94
N GLU A 46 6.92 1.38 -4.36
CA GLU A 46 5.77 0.82 -5.06
C GLU A 46 4.50 1.11 -4.25
N ALA A 47 3.39 1.32 -4.95
CA ALA A 47 2.07 1.39 -4.33
C ALA A 47 1.15 0.33 -4.95
N VAL A 48 0.53 -0.45 -4.08
CA VAL A 48 -0.48 -1.47 -4.42
C VAL A 48 -1.74 -1.26 -3.58
N PHE A 49 -2.83 -1.92 -3.94
CA PHE A 49 -4.02 -1.99 -3.09
C PHE A 49 -4.54 -3.42 -3.00
N ALA A 50 -5.28 -3.71 -1.94
CA ALA A 50 -5.97 -4.98 -1.78
C ALA A 50 -7.26 -4.83 -0.95
N PHE A 51 -8.08 -5.87 -0.99
CA PHE A 51 -9.31 -5.97 -0.21
C PHE A 51 -9.23 -7.09 0.82
N SER A 52 -9.62 -6.81 2.07
CA SER A 52 -9.63 -7.82 3.15
C SER A 52 -10.82 -8.76 3.08
N GLU A 53 -11.94 -8.33 2.51
CA GLU A 53 -13.17 -9.11 2.34
C GLU A 53 -13.53 -9.25 0.85
N GLN A 54 -14.47 -8.46 0.34
CA GLN A 54 -15.00 -8.62 -1.01
C GLN A 54 -14.31 -7.66 -1.99
N GLY A 55 -13.51 -8.17 -2.91
CA GLY A 55 -12.89 -7.39 -3.97
C GLY A 55 -11.71 -8.14 -4.58
N SER A 56 -11.16 -7.59 -5.67
CA SER A 56 -9.96 -8.13 -6.32
C SER A 56 -8.99 -7.00 -6.62
N PRO A 57 -7.69 -7.13 -6.28
CA PRO A 57 -7.06 -8.31 -5.67
C PRO A 57 -7.36 -8.49 -4.17
N SER A 58 -7.36 -9.74 -3.68
CA SER A 58 -7.49 -10.03 -2.25
C SER A 58 -6.20 -9.72 -1.50
N LEU A 59 -6.28 -9.42 -0.20
CA LEU A 59 -5.10 -9.16 0.63
C LEU A 59 -4.10 -10.32 0.59
N ARG A 60 -4.59 -11.57 0.68
CA ARG A 60 -3.73 -12.75 0.58
C ARG A 60 -2.94 -12.77 -0.73
N HIS A 61 -3.64 -12.60 -1.85
CA HIS A 61 -3.00 -12.61 -3.16
C HIS A 61 -1.95 -11.50 -3.30
N ALA A 62 -2.27 -10.28 -2.84
CA ALA A 62 -1.34 -9.17 -2.88
C ALA A 62 -0.08 -9.43 -2.02
N LEU A 63 -0.24 -9.99 -0.81
CA LEU A 63 0.89 -10.35 0.03
C LEU A 63 1.75 -11.46 -0.59
N ASP A 64 1.13 -12.47 -1.18
CA ASP A 64 1.86 -13.55 -1.87
C ASP A 64 2.72 -13.00 -3.02
N GLN A 65 2.17 -12.04 -3.80
CA GLN A 65 2.93 -11.37 -4.86
C GLN A 65 4.08 -10.51 -4.33
N LEU A 66 3.87 -9.77 -3.23
CA LEU A 66 4.90 -8.97 -2.60
C LEU A 66 6.03 -9.82 -2.01
N ILE A 67 5.70 -10.97 -1.42
CA ILE A 67 6.71 -11.93 -0.95
C ILE A 67 7.50 -12.47 -2.13
N ALA A 68 6.83 -12.86 -3.21
CA ALA A 68 7.48 -13.38 -4.41
C ALA A 68 8.37 -12.33 -5.11
N SER A 69 8.05 -11.03 -5.00
CA SER A 69 8.86 -9.93 -5.54
C SER A 69 10.04 -9.52 -4.65
N GLY A 70 10.17 -10.11 -3.45
CA GLY A 70 11.24 -9.77 -2.52
C GLY A 70 11.00 -8.47 -1.75
N CYS A 71 9.73 -8.10 -1.50
CA CYS A 71 9.39 -6.91 -0.71
C CYS A 71 9.95 -7.00 0.71
N GLU A 72 11.00 -6.24 1.01
CA GLU A 72 11.64 -6.22 2.32
C GLU A 72 10.93 -5.32 3.34
N ARG A 73 10.25 -4.26 2.86
CA ARG A 73 9.59 -3.27 3.71
C ARG A 73 8.22 -2.90 3.17
N LEU A 74 7.20 -3.35 3.89
CA LEU A 74 5.79 -3.09 3.59
C LEU A 74 5.18 -2.17 4.65
N VAL A 75 4.51 -1.11 4.19
CA VAL A 75 3.61 -0.31 5.01
C VAL A 75 2.18 -0.58 4.56
N ILE A 76 1.34 -1.06 5.48
CA ILE A 76 -0.09 -1.25 5.21
C ILE A 76 -0.84 -0.01 5.70
N LEU A 77 -1.58 0.64 4.81
CA LEU A 77 -2.40 1.81 5.12
C LEU A 77 -3.89 1.42 5.04
N PRO A 78 -4.58 1.23 6.17
CA PRO A 78 -6.01 0.96 6.20
C PRO A 78 -6.81 2.17 5.70
N MET A 79 -7.71 1.93 4.75
CA MET A 79 -8.61 2.95 4.20
C MET A 79 -9.92 2.93 4.99
N LEU A 80 -10.01 3.81 5.98
CA LEU A 80 -11.23 4.03 6.77
C LEU A 80 -11.99 5.22 6.21
N ILE A 81 -13.26 5.04 5.85
CA ILE A 81 -14.17 6.14 5.55
C ILE A 81 -14.96 6.42 6.85
N PRO A 82 -14.90 7.64 7.42
CA PRO A 82 -15.77 8.02 8.52
C PRO A 82 -17.24 7.88 8.10
N ALA A 83 -18.07 7.34 8.99
CA ALA A 83 -19.51 7.26 8.82
C ALA A 83 -20.18 8.64 8.82
#